data_AF-A0A367X1P8-F1
#
_entry.id   AF-A0A367X1P8-F1
#
_cell.length_a   1.000
_cell.length_b   1.000
_cell.length_c   1.000
_cell.angle_alpha   90.00
_cell.angle_beta   90.00
_cell.angle_gamma   90.00
#
_symmetry.space_group_name_H-M   'P 1'
#
loop_
_entity.id
_entity.type
_entity.pdbx_description
1 polymer ?
#
loop_
_entity_poly.entity_id
_entity_poly.type
_entity_poly.pdbx_seq_one_letter_code
_entity_poly.pdbx_strand_id
1 'polypeptide(L)'
;MKNRLMVGFARKVAVFGVAVALSACSVLEKENFTVAGEITDQGRECVTFRAEDGTLYALANKASRFRPGDKVRVTGHNALMTTCTEATTLIVEKIVLLSPGN
;
A
#
# COMPACT_ATOMS: atom_id res chain seq x y z
N MET A 1 48.23 23.63 -37.72
CA MET A 1 47.75 22.80 -38.85
C MET A 1 46.73 21.80 -38.34
N LYS A 2 45.66 21.56 -39.13
CA LYS A 2 44.48 20.69 -38.91
C LYS A 2 43.46 21.18 -37.87
N ASN A 3 42.16 21.21 -38.11
CA ASN A 3 41.40 21.27 -39.36
C ASN A 3 39.97 21.69 -38.96
N ARG A 4 39.38 22.64 -39.70
CA ARG A 4 37.93 22.89 -39.68
C ARG A 4 37.21 21.66 -40.22
N LEU A 5 36.22 21.15 -39.50
CA LEU A 5 35.08 20.42 -40.07
C LEU A 5 33.85 20.70 -39.17
N MET A 6 33.02 21.64 -39.65
CA MET A 6 31.55 21.60 -39.61
C MET A 6 30.93 21.55 -38.21
N VAL A 7 30.51 22.67 -37.61
CA VAL A 7 29.30 23.45 -37.97
C VAL A 7 28.19 22.55 -38.51
N GLY A 8 27.34 22.08 -37.60
CA GLY A 8 26.08 21.42 -37.94
C GLY A 8 25.35 20.96 -36.68
N PHE A 9 24.22 21.61 -36.37
CA PHE A 9 23.22 21.17 -35.40
C PHE A 9 23.49 21.40 -33.90
N ALA A 10 23.94 22.61 -33.57
CA ALA A 10 23.91 23.20 -32.22
C ALA A 10 22.48 23.53 -31.71
N ARG A 11 21.47 22.64 -31.85
CA ARG A 11 20.08 22.99 -31.47
C ARG A 11 19.18 21.93 -30.82
N LYS A 12 19.67 20.76 -30.41
CA LYS A 12 18.77 19.69 -29.92
C LYS A 12 19.18 18.90 -28.65
N VAL A 13 20.12 19.38 -27.82
CA VAL A 13 20.57 18.60 -26.63
C VAL A 13 20.53 19.41 -25.34
N ALA A 14 19.48 20.19 -25.11
CA ALA A 14 19.30 20.92 -23.83
C ALA A 14 18.01 20.55 -23.06
N VAL A 15 17.16 19.67 -23.60
CA VAL A 15 15.84 19.38 -22.97
C VAL A 15 15.76 17.97 -22.36
N PHE A 16 16.62 17.03 -22.76
CA PHE A 16 16.52 15.64 -22.28
C PHE A 16 17.28 15.35 -20.97
N GLY A 17 18.15 16.25 -20.51
CA GLY A 17 19.00 16.00 -19.33
C GLY A 17 18.34 16.21 -17.97
N VAL A 18 17.29 17.03 -17.88
CA VAL A 18 16.69 17.42 -16.58
C VAL A 18 15.56 16.47 -16.14
N ALA A 19 14.94 15.74 -17.07
CA ALA A 19 13.81 14.87 -16.76
C ALA A 19 14.20 13.56 -16.03
N VAL A 20 15.47 13.16 -16.04
CA VAL A 20 15.91 11.86 -15.47
C VAL A 20 16.32 11.97 -14.00
N ALA A 21 16.63 13.17 -13.48
CA ALA A 21 17.15 13.35 -12.12
C ALA A 21 16.08 13.33 -11.00
N LEU A 22 14.78 13.45 -11.34
CA LEU A 22 13.69 13.52 -10.34
C LEU A 22 13.09 12.16 -9.95
N SER A 23 13.62 11.04 -10.47
CA SER A 23 12.98 9.71 -10.31
C SER A 23 13.47 8.89 -9.10
N ALA A 24 14.30 9.46 -8.22
CA ALA A 24 14.96 8.71 -7.13
C ALA A 24 14.39 8.96 -5.72
N CYS A 25 13.27 9.68 -5.57
CA CYS A 25 12.76 10.09 -4.25
C CYS A 25 11.67 9.21 -3.62
N SER A 26 11.30 8.05 -4.18
CA SER A 26 10.11 7.32 -3.69
C SER A 26 10.36 5.99 -2.95
N VAL A 27 11.62 5.56 -2.72
CA VAL A 27 11.88 4.13 -2.41
C VAL A 27 12.37 3.87 -0.99
N LEU A 28 11.72 4.50 0.00
CA LEU A 28 11.75 3.98 1.38
C LEU A 28 10.43 4.26 2.10
N GLU A 29 9.30 4.12 1.39
CA GLU A 29 7.99 4.19 2.00
C GLU A 29 7.74 2.82 2.66
N LYS A 30 7.76 2.76 3.99
CA LYS A 30 7.15 1.65 4.72
C LYS A 30 5.75 1.50 4.13
N GLU A 31 5.49 0.44 3.37
CA GLU A 31 4.26 0.28 2.59
C GLU A 31 3.04 0.14 3.51
N ASN A 32 2.61 1.29 4.01
CA ASN A 32 1.40 1.47 4.77
C ASN A 32 0.31 1.80 3.77
N PHE A 33 -0.59 0.86 3.56
CA PHE A 33 -1.74 1.06 2.70
C PHE A 33 -3.00 1.26 3.54
N THR A 34 -3.95 2.00 2.97
CA THR A 34 -5.27 2.23 3.57
C THR A 34 -6.33 1.62 2.67
N VAL A 35 -7.13 0.71 3.22
CA VAL A 35 -8.15 -0.03 2.50
C VAL A 35 -9.45 -0.05 3.28
N ALA A 36 -10.57 0.07 2.56
CA ALA A 36 -11.91 -0.06 3.13
C ALA A 36 -12.47 -1.47 2.87
N GLY A 37 -13.41 -1.89 3.69
CA GLY A 37 -13.99 -3.22 3.61
C GLY A 37 -14.87 -3.56 4.80
N GLU A 38 -15.03 -4.85 5.06
CA GLU A 38 -15.93 -5.39 6.07
C GLU A 38 -15.22 -6.36 7.02
N ILE A 39 -15.53 -6.28 8.31
CA ILE A 39 -15.12 -7.29 9.29
C ILE A 39 -15.96 -8.55 9.08
N THR A 40 -15.32 -9.70 9.09
CA THR A 40 -15.94 -11.00 8.80
C THR A 40 -15.75 -11.95 9.98
N ASP A 41 -16.52 -13.03 10.01
CA ASP A 41 -16.46 -14.11 11.02
C ASP A 41 -15.65 -15.33 10.55
N GLN A 42 -14.88 -15.18 9.46
CA GLN A 42 -14.15 -16.29 8.84
C GLN A 42 -12.88 -16.70 9.60
N GLY A 43 -12.38 -15.85 10.49
CA GLY A 43 -11.17 -16.10 11.28
C GLY A 43 -11.44 -16.94 12.52
N ARG A 44 -10.52 -17.87 12.82
CA ARG A 44 -10.59 -18.73 14.01
C ARG A 44 -9.71 -18.20 15.13
N GLU A 45 -8.55 -17.68 14.78
CA GLU A 45 -7.51 -17.17 15.67
C GLU A 45 -7.53 -15.64 15.71
N CYS A 46 -7.68 -15.01 14.54
CA CYS A 46 -7.65 -13.56 14.38
C CYS A 46 -8.93 -13.04 13.72
N VAL A 47 -9.32 -11.80 14.03
CA VAL A 47 -10.43 -11.15 13.32
C VAL A 47 -10.06 -10.99 11.86
N THR A 48 -10.94 -11.40 10.96
CA THR A 48 -10.73 -11.30 9.52
C THR A 48 -11.43 -10.08 8.94
N PHE A 49 -10.80 -9.47 7.95
CA PHE A 49 -11.29 -8.30 7.23
C PHE A 49 -11.26 -8.59 5.73
N ARG A 50 -12.39 -8.40 5.05
CA ARG A 50 -12.47 -8.51 3.60
C ARG A 50 -12.48 -7.11 3.00
N ALA A 51 -11.42 -6.80 2.26
CA ALA A 51 -11.31 -5.55 1.52
C ALA A 51 -12.37 -5.48 0.41
N GLU A 52 -12.65 -4.27 -0.06
CA GLU A 52 -13.58 -4.02 -1.18
C GLU A 52 -13.15 -4.69 -2.49
N ASP A 53 -11.84 -4.93 -2.67
CA ASP A 53 -11.31 -5.69 -3.81
C ASP A 53 -11.50 -7.22 -3.68
N GLY A 54 -12.07 -7.68 -2.57
CA GLY A 54 -12.32 -9.09 -2.26
C GLY A 54 -11.19 -9.79 -1.50
N THR A 55 -10.05 -9.13 -1.30
CA THR A 55 -8.91 -9.71 -0.58
C THR A 55 -9.25 -9.93 0.89
N LEU A 56 -8.97 -11.13 1.40
CA LEU A 56 -9.14 -11.45 2.81
C LEU A 56 -7.83 -11.22 3.56
N TYR A 57 -7.91 -10.50 4.68
CA TYR A 57 -6.80 -10.23 5.57
C TYR A 57 -7.12 -10.67 6.99
N ALA A 58 -6.10 -11.13 7.72
CA ALA A 58 -6.18 -11.35 9.17
C ALA A 58 -5.62 -10.11 9.90
N LEU A 59 -6.33 -9.58 10.90
CA LEU A 59 -5.92 -8.38 11.63
C LEU A 59 -5.20 -8.76 12.94
N ALA A 60 -3.88 -8.56 13.02
CA ALA A 60 -3.07 -9.10 14.11
C ALA A 60 -3.25 -8.43 15.48
N ASN A 61 -3.48 -7.11 15.54
CA ASN A 61 -3.28 -6.36 16.79
C ASN A 61 -4.37 -5.34 17.17
N LYS A 62 -5.40 -5.08 16.35
CA LYS A 62 -6.41 -4.04 16.67
C LYS A 62 -7.79 -4.26 16.05
N ALA A 63 -8.49 -5.35 16.39
CA ALA A 63 -9.82 -5.58 15.81
C ALA A 63 -10.89 -6.17 16.74
N SER A 64 -10.56 -6.53 17.98
CA SER A 64 -11.50 -7.21 18.91
C SER A 64 -12.75 -6.39 19.28
N ARG A 65 -12.72 -5.07 19.07
CA ARG A 65 -13.87 -4.19 19.34
C ARG A 65 -14.88 -4.10 18.19
N PHE A 66 -14.50 -4.58 17.00
CA PHE A 66 -15.38 -4.59 15.83
C PHE A 66 -16.05 -5.95 15.70
N ARG A 67 -17.23 -5.95 15.11
CA ARG A 67 -18.06 -7.14 14.94
C ARG A 67 -18.13 -7.52 13.47
N PRO A 68 -18.34 -8.80 13.14
CA PRO A 68 -18.70 -9.21 11.79
C PRO A 68 -19.85 -8.34 11.25
N GLY A 69 -19.72 -7.88 10.00
CA GLY A 69 -20.63 -6.95 9.36
C GLY A 69 -20.20 -5.47 9.43
N ASP A 70 -19.33 -5.08 10.38
CA ASP A 70 -18.87 -3.70 10.49
C ASP A 70 -18.08 -3.28 9.24
N LYS A 71 -18.50 -2.18 8.61
CA LYS A 71 -17.75 -1.54 7.54
C LYS A 71 -16.68 -0.65 8.16
N VAL A 72 -15.42 -0.93 7.84
CA VAL A 72 -14.26 -0.26 8.43
C VAL A 72 -13.27 0.18 7.37
N ARG A 73 -12.47 1.20 7.72
CA ARG A 73 -11.27 1.57 6.98
C ARG A 73 -10.05 1.24 7.82
N VAL A 74 -9.17 0.41 7.27
CA VAL A 74 -7.95 -0.09 7.91
C VAL A 74 -6.75 0.56 7.24
N THR A 75 -5.84 1.09 8.06
CA THR A 75 -4.50 1.52 7.63
C THR A 75 -3.48 0.63 8.32
N GLY A 76 -2.56 0.07 7.55
CA GLY A 76 -1.56 -0.85 8.08
C GLY A 76 -0.59 -1.35 7.01
N HIS A 77 0.19 -2.34 7.38
CA HIS A 77 1.19 -2.97 6.51
C HIS A 77 1.20 -4.49 6.72
N ASN A 78 1.66 -5.21 5.69
CA ASN A 78 1.76 -6.66 5.73
C ASN A 78 2.72 -7.10 6.84
N ALA A 79 2.33 -8.14 7.56
CA ALA A 79 3.14 -8.78 8.57
C ALA A 79 3.87 -9.99 7.98
N LEU A 80 5.19 -10.07 8.16
CA LEU A 80 6.01 -11.17 7.62
C LEU A 80 6.02 -12.43 8.52
N MET A 81 5.75 -12.28 9.82
CA MET A 81 5.68 -13.39 10.77
C MET A 81 4.53 -13.17 11.77
N THR A 82 3.48 -13.99 11.68
CA THR A 82 2.30 -13.89 12.55
C THR A 82 1.80 -15.27 12.95
N THR A 83 0.97 -15.29 13.99
CA THR A 83 0.26 -16.50 14.43
C THR A 83 -1.05 -16.71 13.69
N CYS A 84 -1.53 -15.74 12.91
CA CYS A 84 -2.80 -15.86 12.17
C CYS A 84 -2.55 -16.69 10.91
N THR A 85 -3.14 -17.88 10.82
CA THR A 85 -2.86 -18.82 9.71
C THR A 85 -3.89 -18.77 8.58
N GLU A 86 -4.99 -18.02 8.74
CA GLU A 86 -6.15 -18.08 7.85
C GLU A 86 -6.01 -17.21 6.59
N ALA A 87 -5.20 -16.15 6.66
CA ALA A 87 -5.06 -15.18 5.59
C ALA A 87 -3.76 -14.37 5.70
N THR A 88 -3.45 -13.61 4.65
CA THR A 88 -2.39 -12.59 4.70
C THR A 88 -2.63 -11.68 5.89
N THR A 89 -1.64 -11.60 6.78
CA THR A 89 -1.83 -10.85 8.03
C THR A 89 -1.43 -9.40 7.86
N LEU A 90 -2.28 -8.50 8.37
CA LEU A 90 -2.06 -7.07 8.46
C LEU A 90 -1.81 -6.66 9.90
N ILE A 91 -0.72 -5.90 10.11
CA ILE A 91 -0.55 -5.12 11.33
C ILE A 91 -1.33 -3.82 11.17
N VAL A 92 -2.33 -3.64 12.04
CA VAL A 92 -3.21 -2.49 12.01
C VAL A 92 -2.55 -1.33 12.76
N GLU A 93 -2.29 -0.24 12.05
CA GLU A 93 -1.86 1.02 12.64
C GLU A 93 -3.09 1.81 13.11
N LYS A 94 -4.09 1.94 12.22
CA LYS A 94 -5.34 2.66 12.45
C LYS A 94 -6.52 1.89 11.86
N ILE A 95 -7.64 1.90 12.58
CA ILE A 95 -8.90 1.35 12.10
C ILE A 95 -10.05 2.25 12.54
N VAL A 96 -10.92 2.59 11.60
CA VAL A 96 -12.04 3.52 11.78
C VAL A 96 -13.33 2.84 11.34
N LEU A 97 -14.36 2.89 12.19
CA LEU A 97 -15.70 2.46 11.81
C LEU A 97 -16.29 3.46 10.81
N LEU A 98 -16.76 2.95 9.68
CA LEU A 98 -17.49 3.73 8.68
C LEU A 98 -18.99 3.56 8.87
N SER A 99 -19.44 2.32 9.06
CA SER A 99 -20.83 1.98 9.37
C SER A 99 -20.87 0.68 10.18
N PRO A 100 -21.75 0.57 11.20
CA PRO A 100 -21.97 -0.69 11.91
C PRO A 100 -22.56 -1.75 10.99
N GLY A 101 -22.31 -3.03 11.31
CA GLY A 101 -22.99 -4.16 10.72
C GLY A 101 -24.47 -4.21 11.12
N ASN A 102 -25.30 -4.82 10.26
CA ASN A 102 -26.73 -5.03 10.51
C ASN A 102 -26.99 -6.24 11.42
#